data_AF-A0A540N9D6-F1
#
_entry.id   AF-A0A540N9D6-F1
#
_cell.length_a   1.000
_cell.length_b   1.000
_cell.length_c   1.000
_cell.angle_alpha   90.00
_cell.angle_beta   90.00
_cell.angle_gamma   90.00
#
_symmetry.space_group_name_H-M   'P 1'
#
loop_
_entity.id
_entity.type
_entity.pdbx_description
1 polymer ?
#
loop_
_entity_poly.entity_id
_entity_poly.type
_entity_poly.pdbx_seq_one_letter_code
_entity_poly.pdbx_strand_id
1 'polypeptide(L)'
;MLGFMDEDMISDAEDDSVDIDSIFGYVCCICDDGGDLLCCEGRCLRSFHATVEAGVGSGCRSLGFMRGAVDVMLTFLCRNCKFKQHQCYACGELGSSDKSSEAKVFPCASVICGRFYHPRCVAKLLCQNNRESAEELEEEISLGDYFACPVHKCSVCQEGENKKVHELQLAVCMR
;
A
#
# COMPACT_ATOMS: atom_id res chain seq x y z
N MET A 1 -9.83 16.96 -57.76
CA MET A 1 -9.28 15.74 -58.38
C MET A 1 -7.96 15.46 -57.70
N LEU A 2 -7.93 14.40 -56.88
CA LEU A 2 -6.79 13.51 -56.55
C LEU A 2 -5.51 14.16 -56.01
N GLY A 3 -5.15 13.94 -54.73
CA GLY A 3 -4.34 12.79 -54.23
C GLY A 3 -2.88 13.29 -54.09
N PHE A 4 -2.10 13.10 -53.01
CA PHE A 4 -1.66 11.89 -52.26
C PHE A 4 -1.19 12.39 -50.85
N MET A 5 -1.54 11.85 -49.66
CA MET A 5 -1.12 10.58 -49.02
C MET A 5 0.41 10.39 -49.09
N ASP A 6 1.20 10.51 -48.01
CA ASP A 6 1.42 9.59 -46.87
C ASP A 6 2.52 10.21 -45.95
N GLU A 7 2.81 9.89 -44.68
CA GLU A 7 2.39 8.88 -43.71
C GLU A 7 3.00 9.25 -42.33
N ASP A 8 2.17 9.22 -41.29
CA ASP A 8 2.39 8.67 -39.95
C ASP A 8 3.80 8.69 -39.31
N MET A 9 3.99 9.61 -38.36
CA MET A 9 4.79 9.37 -37.16
C MET A 9 3.83 9.25 -35.97
N ILE A 10 3.16 8.10 -35.90
CA ILE A 10 2.56 7.62 -34.66
C ILE A 10 3.73 7.39 -33.71
N SER A 11 3.92 8.29 -32.75
CA SER A 11 4.72 7.96 -31.58
C SER A 11 3.97 6.87 -30.85
N ASP A 12 4.51 5.65 -30.88
CA ASP A 12 4.15 4.59 -29.95
C ASP A 12 4.41 5.13 -28.54
N ALA A 13 3.39 5.77 -27.97
CA ALA A 13 3.28 5.92 -26.53
C ALA A 13 3.09 4.50 -26.03
N GLU A 14 4.20 3.85 -25.67
CA GLU A 14 4.17 2.66 -24.83
C GLU A 14 3.30 3.01 -23.63
N ASP A 15 2.09 2.46 -23.64
CA ASP A 15 1.18 2.47 -22.52
C ASP A 15 1.83 1.63 -21.43
N ASP A 16 2.75 2.25 -20.69
CA ASP A 16 3.26 1.80 -19.39
C ASP A 16 2.13 1.92 -18.35
N SER A 17 0.91 1.48 -18.69
CA SER A 17 -0.08 1.05 -17.71
C SER A 17 0.46 -0.22 -17.09
N VAL A 18 1.50 -0.06 -16.27
CA VAL A 18 1.93 -1.04 -15.30
C VAL A 18 0.68 -1.41 -14.51
N ASP A 19 0.14 -2.59 -14.83
CA ASP A 19 -1.00 -3.14 -14.15
C ASP A 19 -0.63 -3.28 -12.67
N ILE A 20 -1.03 -2.29 -11.87
CA ILE A 20 -0.68 -2.19 -10.46
C ILE A 20 -1.25 -3.40 -9.70
N ASP A 21 -2.28 -4.06 -10.27
CA ASP A 21 -2.84 -5.31 -9.76
C ASP A 21 -1.93 -6.52 -10.02
N SER A 22 -1.00 -6.42 -10.97
CA SER A 22 -0.01 -7.47 -11.31
C SER A 22 1.32 -7.33 -10.54
N ILE A 23 1.58 -6.17 -9.93
CA ILE A 23 2.92 -5.81 -9.42
C ILE A 23 3.19 -6.30 -7.98
N PHE A 24 2.17 -6.70 -7.24
CA PHE A 24 2.36 -7.26 -5.91
C PHE A 24 1.58 -8.55 -5.72
N GLY A 25 2.24 -9.56 -5.13
CA GLY A 25 1.59 -10.75 -4.60
C GLY A 25 0.68 -10.33 -3.45
N TYR A 26 -0.55 -9.93 -3.78
CA TYR A 26 -1.55 -9.63 -2.78
C TYR A 26 -1.77 -10.89 -1.96
N VAL A 27 -1.51 -10.78 -0.66
CA VAL A 27 -1.86 -11.81 0.32
C VAL A 27 -3.06 -11.34 1.11
N CYS A 28 -3.83 -12.29 1.62
CA CYS A 28 -4.92 -11.99 2.53
C CYS A 28 -4.37 -11.39 3.82
N CYS A 29 -4.78 -10.17 4.17
CA CYS A 29 -4.39 -9.49 5.40
C CYS A 29 -4.76 -10.26 6.70
N ILE A 30 -5.59 -11.30 6.60
CA ILE A 30 -6.02 -12.10 7.75
C ILE A 30 -5.12 -13.31 7.99
N CYS A 31 -4.58 -13.93 6.92
CA CYS A 31 -3.87 -15.21 7.02
C CYS A 31 -2.53 -15.25 6.26
N ASP A 32 -2.15 -14.17 5.61
CA ASP A 32 -0.94 -14.03 4.80
C ASP A 32 -0.81 -15.05 3.64
N ASP A 33 -1.91 -15.68 3.24
CA ASP A 33 -1.99 -16.58 2.08
C ASP A 33 -2.60 -15.91 0.85
N GLY A 34 -2.24 -16.41 -0.34
CA GLY A 34 -2.72 -15.91 -1.64
C GLY A 34 -4.08 -16.48 -2.06
N GLY A 35 -4.36 -16.43 -3.37
CA GLY A 35 -5.54 -17.06 -3.99
C GLY A 35 -6.61 -16.06 -4.47
N ASP A 36 -7.87 -16.44 -4.36
CA ASP A 36 -9.04 -15.62 -4.74
C ASP A 36 -9.26 -14.51 -3.69
N LEU A 37 -8.77 -13.30 -4.00
CA LEU A 37 -8.74 -12.17 -3.08
C LEU A 37 -9.53 -10.97 -3.61
N LEU A 38 -10.25 -10.32 -2.70
CA LEU A 38 -10.91 -9.04 -2.92
C LEU A 38 -10.06 -7.92 -2.34
N CYS A 39 -9.67 -6.97 -3.19
CA CYS A 39 -8.81 -5.85 -2.86
C CYS A 39 -9.64 -4.66 -2.34
N CYS A 40 -9.18 -4.03 -1.26
CA CYS A 40 -9.76 -2.79 -0.76
C CYS A 40 -9.23 -1.59 -1.54
N GLU A 41 -10.11 -0.83 -2.17
CA GLU A 41 -9.78 0.38 -2.96
C GLU A 41 -9.43 1.60 -2.11
N GLY A 42 -9.57 1.48 -0.79
CA GLY A 42 -9.11 2.51 0.14
C GLY A 42 -7.58 2.54 0.24
N ARG A 43 -7.05 3.59 0.88
CA ARG A 43 -5.61 3.84 1.08
C ARG A 43 -4.83 2.74 1.82
N CYS A 44 -5.50 1.71 2.34
CA CYS A 44 -4.82 0.58 2.99
C CYS A 44 -4.26 -0.46 2.01
N LEU A 45 -4.79 -0.55 0.78
CA LEU A 45 -4.38 -1.51 -0.26
C LEU A 45 -4.36 -2.98 0.22
N ARG A 46 -5.17 -3.32 1.22
CA ARG A 46 -5.22 -4.66 1.78
C ARG A 46 -6.20 -5.52 1.00
N SER A 47 -5.86 -6.81 0.89
CA SER A 47 -6.67 -7.80 0.20
C SER A 47 -7.17 -8.88 1.16
N PHE A 48 -8.28 -9.52 0.82
CA PHE A 48 -8.97 -10.45 1.72
C PHE A 48 -9.60 -11.61 0.93
N HIS A 49 -9.59 -12.83 1.48
CA HIS A 49 -10.52 -13.84 1.01
C HIS A 49 -11.94 -13.35 1.27
N ALA A 50 -12.70 -13.09 0.20
CA ALA A 50 -14.04 -12.50 0.31
C ALA A 50 -15.05 -13.52 0.83
N THR A 51 -14.96 -14.76 0.37
CA THR A 51 -15.88 -15.85 0.66
C THR A 51 -15.23 -16.91 1.54
N VAL A 52 -16.04 -17.72 2.23
CA VAL A 52 -15.56 -18.85 3.04
C VAL A 52 -14.82 -19.88 2.17
N GLU A 53 -15.33 -20.12 0.95
CA GLU A 53 -14.71 -21.04 -0.02
C GLU A 53 -13.30 -20.59 -0.40
N ALA A 54 -13.10 -19.29 -0.64
CA ALA A 54 -11.78 -18.75 -0.99
C ALA A 54 -10.77 -18.90 0.16
N GLY A 55 -11.23 -18.80 1.41
CA GLY A 55 -10.37 -18.89 2.59
C GLY A 55 -10.15 -20.30 3.15
N VAL A 56 -10.91 -21.31 2.69
CA VAL A 56 -10.91 -22.64 3.33
C VAL A 56 -9.54 -23.33 3.24
N GLY A 57 -8.81 -23.13 2.14
CA GLY A 57 -7.52 -23.75 1.89
C GLY A 57 -6.43 -23.35 2.89
N SER A 58 -6.52 -22.14 3.45
CA SER A 58 -5.60 -21.59 4.45
C SER A 58 -6.18 -21.53 5.86
N GLY A 59 -7.41 -22.03 6.07
CA GLY A 59 -8.12 -21.88 7.34
C GLY A 59 -8.45 -20.41 7.66
N CYS A 60 -8.50 -19.54 6.65
CA CYS A 60 -8.81 -18.13 6.80
C CYS A 60 -10.28 -17.93 7.20
N ARG A 61 -10.55 -17.08 8.20
CA ARG A 61 -11.92 -16.71 8.57
C ARG A 61 -12.69 -15.97 7.47
N SER A 62 -12.00 -15.46 6.45
CA SER A 62 -12.55 -14.69 5.32
C SER A 62 -13.37 -13.45 5.75
N LEU A 63 -13.95 -12.73 4.78
CA LEU A 63 -14.94 -11.69 5.03
C LEU A 63 -16.38 -12.22 5.13
N GLY A 64 -16.62 -13.45 4.67
CA GLY A 64 -17.93 -14.11 4.75
C GLY A 64 -18.98 -13.59 3.76
N PHE A 65 -18.57 -12.94 2.67
CA PHE A 65 -19.50 -12.56 1.60
C PHE A 65 -19.98 -13.80 0.82
N MET A 66 -21.17 -13.68 0.24
CA MET A 66 -21.66 -14.64 -0.76
C MET A 66 -20.98 -14.36 -2.10
N ARG A 67 -20.65 -15.42 -2.87
CA ARG A 67 -19.98 -15.29 -4.17
C ARG A 67 -20.71 -14.34 -5.13
N GLY A 68 -22.01 -14.53 -5.32
CA GLY A 68 -22.80 -13.63 -6.18
C GLY A 68 -22.85 -12.17 -5.70
N ALA A 69 -22.60 -11.88 -4.42
CA ALA A 69 -22.48 -10.50 -3.94
C ALA A 69 -21.11 -9.89 -4.28
N VAL A 70 -20.05 -10.71 -4.33
CA VAL A 70 -18.71 -10.29 -4.77
C VAL A 70 -18.71 -10.04 -6.27
N ASP A 71 -19.36 -10.91 -7.07
CA ASP A 71 -19.39 -10.82 -8.54
C ASP A 71 -20.04 -9.51 -9.05
N VAL A 72 -20.98 -8.94 -8.27
CA VAL A 72 -21.66 -7.67 -8.61
C VAL A 72 -21.09 -6.48 -7.85
N MET A 73 -20.04 -6.68 -7.04
CA MET A 73 -19.42 -5.63 -6.24
C MET A 73 -18.54 -4.76 -7.14
N LEU A 74 -19.00 -3.54 -7.42
CA LEU A 74 -18.23 -2.60 -8.25
C LEU A 74 -17.04 -2.01 -7.50
N THR A 75 -17.18 -1.77 -6.19
CA THR A 75 -16.11 -1.26 -5.35
C THR A 75 -16.15 -1.84 -3.96
N PHE A 76 -14.97 -2.03 -3.35
CA PHE A 76 -14.85 -2.56 -2.00
C PHE A 76 -14.00 -1.66 -1.09
N LEU A 77 -14.58 -1.28 0.06
CA LEU A 77 -13.85 -0.67 1.17
C LEU A 77 -13.92 -1.58 2.41
N CYS A 78 -12.76 -1.98 2.92
CA CYS A 78 -12.69 -2.68 4.20
C CYS A 78 -13.20 -1.78 5.34
N ARG A 79 -13.60 -2.38 6.48
CA ARG A 79 -14.14 -1.64 7.63
C ARG A 79 -13.20 -0.53 8.10
N ASN A 80 -11.89 -0.76 8.11
CA ASN A 80 -10.91 0.25 8.51
C ASN A 80 -10.90 1.46 7.59
N CYS A 81 -10.98 1.28 6.26
CA CYS A 81 -11.09 2.39 5.33
C CYS A 81 -12.46 3.09 5.44
N LYS A 82 -13.55 2.32 5.55
CA LYS A 82 -14.90 2.87 5.69
C LYS A 82 -15.06 3.78 6.91
N PHE A 83 -14.46 3.38 8.04
CA PHE A 83 -14.50 4.14 9.29
C PHE A 83 -13.27 5.00 9.53
N LYS A 84 -12.33 5.06 8.58
CA LYS A 84 -11.06 5.79 8.68
C LYS A 84 -10.28 5.48 9.98
N GLN A 85 -10.28 4.22 10.39
CA GLN A 85 -9.58 3.73 11.59
C GLN A 85 -8.53 2.72 11.13
N HIS A 86 -7.26 3.12 11.09
CA HIS A 86 -6.18 2.28 10.56
C HIS A 86 -5.18 1.89 11.65
N GLN A 87 -4.58 0.72 11.49
CA GLN A 87 -3.58 0.21 12.42
C GLN A 87 -2.22 0.85 12.12
N CYS A 88 -1.57 1.35 13.16
CA CYS A 88 -0.16 1.72 13.06
C CYS A 88 0.68 0.45 12.83
N TYR A 89 1.41 0.40 11.73
CA TYR A 89 2.21 -0.76 11.36
C TYR A 89 3.35 -1.04 12.35
N ALA A 90 3.84 -0.01 13.05
CA ALA A 90 4.93 -0.15 14.00
C ALA A 90 4.49 -0.72 15.37
N CYS A 91 3.36 -0.28 15.92
CA CYS A 91 2.93 -0.68 17.27
C CYS A 91 1.68 -1.57 17.30
N GLY A 92 0.98 -1.72 16.18
CA GLY A 92 -0.24 -2.53 16.11
C GLY A 92 -1.50 -1.88 16.70
N GLU A 93 -1.42 -0.68 17.27
CA GLU A 93 -2.61 0.02 17.79
C GLU A 93 -3.37 0.77 16.69
N LEU A 94 -4.69 0.90 16.85
CA LEU A 94 -5.56 1.64 15.94
C LEU A 94 -5.50 3.15 16.21
N GLY A 95 -5.51 3.94 15.15
CA GLY A 95 -5.75 5.38 15.22
C GLY A 95 -6.66 5.87 14.10
N SER A 96 -7.25 7.05 14.31
CA SER A 96 -8.00 7.75 13.27
C SER A 96 -7.07 8.20 12.17
N SER A 97 -7.45 7.97 10.92
CA SER A 97 -6.80 8.55 9.74
C SER A 97 -7.69 9.63 9.10
N ASP A 98 -8.69 10.12 9.81
CA ASP A 98 -9.63 11.08 9.27
C ASP A 98 -9.09 12.51 9.34
N LYS A 99 -8.76 13.06 8.17
CA LYS A 99 -8.25 14.43 7.99
C LYS A 99 -9.24 15.53 8.39
N SER A 100 -10.55 15.24 8.44
CA SER A 100 -11.55 16.21 8.95
C SER A 100 -11.63 16.23 10.48
N SER A 101 -10.84 15.40 11.15
CA SER A 101 -10.73 15.32 12.61
C SER A 101 -9.26 15.30 13.01
N GLU A 102 -8.97 15.18 14.31
CA GLU A 102 -7.61 14.96 14.80
C GLU A 102 -7.12 13.56 14.39
N ALA A 103 -6.42 13.49 13.25
CA ALA A 103 -5.81 12.28 12.75
C ALA A 103 -4.68 11.82 13.70
N LYS A 104 -4.68 10.54 14.04
CA LYS A 104 -3.68 9.90 14.89
C LYS A 104 -2.71 9.04 14.09
N VAL A 105 -3.12 8.53 12.93
CA VAL A 105 -2.25 7.76 12.04
C VAL A 105 -2.24 8.35 10.63
N PHE A 106 -1.06 8.32 10.03
CA PHE A 106 -0.79 8.92 8.73
C PHE A 106 -0.25 7.87 7.77
N PRO A 107 -0.68 7.87 6.49
CA PRO A 107 -0.21 6.91 5.51
C PRO A 107 1.22 7.24 5.07
N CYS A 108 1.98 6.21 4.69
CA CYS A 108 3.22 6.39 3.95
C CYS A 108 2.96 7.19 2.65
N ALA A 109 3.90 8.04 2.26
CA ALA A 109 3.84 8.83 1.04
C ALA A 109 3.85 7.99 -0.24
N SER A 110 4.44 6.79 -0.18
CA SER A 110 4.40 5.85 -1.30
C SER A 110 2.97 5.36 -1.52
N VAL A 111 2.42 5.69 -2.70
CA VAL A 111 1.02 5.40 -3.05
C VAL A 111 0.70 3.92 -3.08
N ILE A 112 1.71 3.06 -3.28
CA ILE A 112 1.61 1.58 -3.32
C ILE A 112 1.92 0.91 -1.97
N CYS A 113 2.22 1.67 -0.91
CA CYS A 113 2.64 1.09 0.36
C CYS A 113 1.46 0.62 1.23
N GLY A 114 0.38 1.42 1.29
CA GLY A 114 -0.81 1.10 2.08
C GLY A 114 -0.66 1.14 3.61
N ARG A 115 0.56 1.36 4.13
CA ARG A 115 0.85 1.34 5.58
C ARG A 115 0.58 2.69 6.25
N PHE A 116 0.08 2.62 7.47
CA PHE A 116 -0.19 3.77 8.33
C PHE A 116 0.67 3.72 9.59
N TYR A 117 1.01 4.89 10.14
CA TYR A 117 1.83 5.00 11.34
C TYR A 117 1.34 6.12 12.24
N HIS A 118 1.46 5.95 13.57
CA HIS A 118 1.47 7.09 14.48
C HIS A 118 2.73 7.93 14.21
N PRO A 119 2.65 9.28 14.21
CA PRO A 119 3.81 10.17 14.00
C PRO A 119 5.00 9.78 14.89
N ARG A 120 4.77 9.67 16.21
CA ARG A 120 5.76 9.22 17.19
C ARG A 120 6.40 7.87 16.87
N CYS A 121 5.61 6.93 16.35
CA CYS A 121 6.11 5.58 16.08
C CYS A 121 7.06 5.57 14.88
N VAL A 122 6.69 6.26 13.79
CA VAL A 122 7.55 6.30 12.60
C VAL A 122 8.77 7.18 12.80
N ALA A 123 8.65 8.29 13.52
CA ALA A 123 9.79 9.15 13.85
C ALA A 123 10.88 8.38 14.60
N LYS A 124 10.50 7.59 15.62
CA LYS A 124 11.44 6.71 16.34
C LYS A 124 12.13 5.68 15.45
N LEU A 125 11.43 5.15 14.45
CA LEU A 125 12.01 4.15 13.54
C LEU A 125 12.99 4.78 12.53
N LEU A 126 12.72 6.02 12.09
CA LEU A 126 13.55 6.73 11.12
C LEU A 126 14.76 7.42 11.77
N CYS A 127 14.62 7.92 12.98
CA CYS A 127 15.62 8.75 13.66
C CYS A 127 16.38 8.00 14.76
N GLN A 128 16.68 6.71 14.55
CA GLN A 128 17.06 5.66 15.53
C GLN A 128 17.93 6.05 16.76
N ASN A 129 18.64 7.19 16.79
CA ASN A 129 19.35 7.72 17.96
C ASN A 129 19.36 9.27 18.09
N ASN A 130 18.69 10.03 17.21
CA ASN A 130 18.68 11.49 17.26
C ASN A 130 17.30 11.99 17.74
N ARG A 131 17.23 12.29 19.04
CA ARG A 131 15.99 12.71 19.71
C ARG A 131 15.43 14.02 19.16
N GLU A 132 16.26 15.02 18.90
CA GLU A 132 15.83 16.32 18.37
C GLU A 132 15.16 16.13 17.01
N SER A 133 15.82 15.38 16.10
CA SER A 133 15.23 15.07 14.79
C SER A 133 13.94 14.24 14.85
N ALA A 134 13.78 13.42 15.90
CA ALA A 134 12.58 12.60 16.07
C ALA A 134 11.38 13.44 16.55
N GLU A 135 11.63 14.42 17.43
CA GLU A 135 10.60 15.34 17.91
C GLU A 135 10.14 16.28 16.78
N GLU A 136 11.08 16.82 15.99
CA GLU A 136 10.79 17.63 14.80
C GLU A 136 9.94 16.85 13.77
N LEU A 137 10.37 15.64 13.40
CA LEU A 137 9.66 14.81 12.43
C LEU A 137 8.27 14.36 12.95
N GLU A 138 8.13 14.11 14.25
CA GLU A 138 6.83 13.81 14.86
C GLU A 138 5.87 15.00 14.71
N GLU A 139 6.34 16.23 14.93
CA GLU A 139 5.56 17.46 14.77
C GLU A 139 5.17 17.68 13.30
N GLU A 140 6.13 17.62 12.37
CA GLU A 140 5.90 17.78 10.93
C GLU A 140 4.82 16.82 10.41
N ILE A 141 4.93 15.53 10.73
CA ILE A 141 3.94 14.53 10.29
C ILE A 141 2.58 14.80 10.92
N SER A 142 2.53 15.24 12.18
CA SER A 142 1.28 15.59 12.87
C SER A 142 0.59 16.79 12.22
N LEU A 143 1.36 17.72 11.64
CA LEU A 143 0.85 18.84 10.85
C LEU A 143 0.45 18.45 9.42
N GLY A 144 0.75 17.22 9.00
CA GLY A 144 0.32 16.63 7.73
C GLY A 144 1.42 16.48 6.68
N ASP A 145 2.69 16.67 7.05
CA ASP A 145 3.80 16.46 6.13
C ASP A 145 3.97 14.99 5.74
N TYR A 146 4.55 14.80 4.55
CA TYR A 146 4.75 13.50 3.95
C TYR A 146 5.99 12.81 4.51
N PHE A 147 5.92 11.49 4.70
CA PHE A 147 7.07 10.68 5.08
C PHE A 147 7.10 9.37 4.29
N ALA A 148 8.30 8.86 4.02
CA ALA A 148 8.50 7.50 3.53
C ALA A 148 8.79 6.57 4.72
N CYS A 149 8.00 5.51 4.86
CA CYS A 149 8.16 4.60 5.99
C CYS A 149 9.38 3.67 5.81
N PRO A 150 9.96 3.12 6.91
CA PRO A 150 11.25 2.43 6.87
C PRO A 150 11.23 1.10 6.09
N VAL A 151 10.06 0.54 5.80
CA VAL A 151 9.93 -0.74 5.05
C VAL A 151 10.42 -0.66 3.60
N HIS A 152 10.64 0.56 3.09
CA HIS A 152 11.16 0.78 1.74
C HIS A 152 12.70 0.74 1.69
N LYS A 153 13.36 0.49 2.83
CA LYS A 153 14.81 0.38 2.96
C LYS A 153 15.16 -0.88 3.74
N CYS A 154 16.27 -1.51 3.39
CA CYS A 154 16.86 -2.61 4.16
C CYS A 154 17.31 -2.11 5.53
N SER A 155 16.97 -2.81 6.61
CA SER A 155 17.38 -2.43 7.97
C SER A 155 18.89 -2.56 8.21
N VAL A 156 19.57 -3.39 7.40
CA VAL A 156 21.01 -3.64 7.50
C VAL A 156 21.82 -2.63 6.70
N CYS A 157 21.57 -2.51 5.39
CA CYS A 157 22.38 -1.65 4.52
C CYS A 157 21.80 -0.25 4.30
N GLN A 158 20.56 0.02 4.75
CA GLN A 158 19.85 1.30 4.60
C GLN A 158 19.54 1.71 3.16
N GLU A 159 19.75 0.83 2.19
CA GLU A 159 19.45 1.02 0.77
C GLU A 159 18.07 0.45 0.39
N GLY A 160 17.48 1.00 -0.67
CA GLY A 160 16.27 0.49 -1.31
C GLY A 160 16.57 -0.19 -2.66
N GLU A 161 15.53 -0.62 -3.37
CA GLU A 161 15.67 -1.21 -4.71
C GLU A 161 16.29 -0.24 -5.72
N ASN A 162 17.35 -0.65 -6.41
CA ASN A 162 17.90 0.10 -7.53
C ASN A 162 17.20 -0.28 -8.84
N LYS A 163 16.14 0.43 -9.17
CA LYS A 163 15.34 0.20 -10.38
C LYS A 163 16.08 0.51 -11.69
N LYS A 164 17.20 1.24 -11.63
CA LYS A 164 17.94 1.70 -12.83
C LYS A 164 18.95 0.69 -13.35
N VAL A 165 19.39 -0.26 -12.52
CA VAL A 165 20.36 -1.27 -12.90
C VAL A 165 19.64 -2.60 -12.99
N HIS A 166 19.44 -3.09 -14.22
CA HIS A 166 18.68 -4.32 -14.48
C HIS A 166 19.20 -5.53 -13.67
N GLU A 167 20.52 -5.65 -13.52
CA GLU A 167 21.16 -6.72 -12.72
C GLU A 167 20.86 -6.63 -11.21
N LEU A 168 20.42 -5.47 -10.72
CA LEU A 168 20.06 -5.24 -9.32
C LEU A 168 18.53 -5.19 -9.10
N GLN A 169 17.74 -5.26 -10.16
CA GLN A 169 16.29 -5.43 -10.04
C GLN A 169 16.03 -6.79 -9.38
N LEU A 170 15.11 -6.85 -8.42
CA LEU A 170 14.82 -8.05 -7.61
C LEU A 170 15.96 -8.54 -6.67
N ALA A 171 17.15 -7.93 -6.70
CA ALA A 171 18.25 -8.23 -5.78
C ALA A 171 18.12 -7.52 -4.41
N VAL A 172 16.93 -6.97 -4.14
CA VAL A 172 16.67 -6.07 -3.02
C VAL A 172 16.83 -6.80 -1.70
N CYS A 173 17.62 -6.21 -0.81
CA CYS A 173 17.58 -6.57 0.60
C CYS A 173 16.22 -6.13 1.18
N MET A 174 15.27 -7.06 1.29
CA MET A 174 13.92 -6.78 1.82
C MET A 174 13.85 -6.87 3.36
N ARG A 175 15.00 -7.02 4.04
CA ARG A 175 15.10 -7.15 5.51
C ARG A 175 16.34 -6.49 6.07
#